data_AF-A0A949SHT3-F1
#
_entry.id   AF-A0A949SHT3-F1
#
_cell.length_a   1.000
_cell.length_b   1.000
_cell.length_c   1.000
_cell.angle_alpha   90.00
_cell.angle_beta   90.00
_cell.angle_gamma   90.00
#
_symmetry.space_group_name_H-M   'P 1'
#
loop_
_entity.id
_entity.type
_entity.pdbx_description
1 polymer ?
#
loop_
_entity_poly.entity_id
_entity_poly.type
_entity_poly.pdbx_seq_one_letter_code
_entity_poly.pdbx_strand_id
1 'polypeptide(L)'
;MNRPLSLPFLLLLVIAVPVTTPAQQAQDPMMQRMRDAMKKLAQRITDAETQMVNAQAAQLQAEASLKEMTARQEATARQLKDEVTQSKAYKDETQRRIQELEAKLQAKEKSLEQYAEALEKWRQGFEQAKTIALAKEAERIEAVSKALQQERRAAEHERKNREMYALATEILDKYESFGLGTAIMSREPFIGSMRVKFENYINDYGRKVEAAKVKPDAGGSMEPPAAPLPGEAPPVSEPAANVSKPAP
;
A
#
# COMPACT_ATOMS: atom_id res chain seq x y z
N MET A 1 2.44 -64.20 -44.34
CA MET A 1 1.69 -65.45 -44.15
C MET A 1 0.60 -65.53 -45.19
N ASN A 2 0.64 -66.62 -45.95
CA ASN A 2 -0.08 -66.87 -47.18
C ASN A 2 -1.57 -67.13 -46.94
N ARG A 3 -2.43 -66.69 -47.87
CA ARG A 3 -3.47 -67.53 -48.49
C ARG A 3 -4.21 -66.79 -49.61
N PRO A 4 -4.13 -67.25 -50.87
CA PRO A 4 -4.99 -66.82 -51.96
C PRO A 4 -6.23 -67.74 -52.11
N LEU A 5 -7.36 -67.10 -52.42
CA LEU A 5 -8.32 -67.38 -53.50
C LEU A 5 -8.37 -68.81 -54.11
N SER A 6 -9.55 -69.45 -54.13
CA SER A 6 -10.05 -70.25 -55.28
C SER A 6 -11.45 -70.89 -55.07
N LEU A 7 -12.44 -70.41 -55.81
CA LEU A 7 -13.53 -71.18 -56.46
C LEU A 7 -13.06 -71.47 -57.92
N PRO A 8 -13.81 -72.10 -58.85
CA PRO A 8 -14.69 -73.29 -58.88
C PRO A 8 -14.40 -74.24 -60.10
N PHE A 9 -14.96 -75.46 -60.18
CA PHE A 9 -15.24 -76.25 -61.43
C PHE A 9 -15.84 -77.62 -61.01
N LEU A 10 -17.02 -78.12 -61.38
CA LEU A 10 -17.74 -78.32 -62.66
C LEU A 10 -17.21 -79.48 -63.52
N LEU A 11 -17.90 -80.63 -63.51
CA LEU A 11 -18.27 -81.54 -64.63
C LEU A 11 -18.86 -82.85 -64.04
N LEU A 12 -20.13 -83.25 -64.24
CA LEU A 12 -20.88 -83.68 -65.44
C LEU A 12 -20.69 -85.16 -65.81
N LEU A 13 -21.73 -86.00 -65.59
CA LEU A 13 -22.22 -87.13 -66.42
C LEU A 13 -23.42 -87.80 -65.66
N VAL A 14 -24.71 -87.52 -65.93
CA VAL A 14 -25.64 -88.03 -66.97
C VAL A 14 -25.64 -89.56 -67.17
N ILE A 15 -26.78 -90.19 -66.85
CA ILE A 15 -27.54 -91.30 -67.52
C ILE A 15 -28.54 -91.83 -66.45
N ALA A 16 -29.80 -91.38 -66.41
CA ALA A 16 -30.98 -91.91 -67.13
C ALA A 16 -31.40 -93.35 -66.75
N VAL A 17 -32.49 -93.50 -65.99
CA VAL A 17 -33.71 -94.31 -66.28
C VAL A 17 -34.77 -94.03 -65.18
N PRO A 18 -36.03 -93.69 -65.53
CA PRO A 18 -37.16 -93.51 -64.60
C PRO A 18 -37.92 -94.84 -64.39
N VAL A 19 -38.77 -94.93 -63.35
CA VAL A 19 -40.09 -95.60 -63.34
C VAL A 19 -40.53 -95.97 -61.89
N THR A 20 -41.69 -95.41 -61.52
CA THR A 20 -42.70 -95.84 -60.52
C THR A 20 -42.45 -95.73 -59.01
N THR A 21 -43.08 -94.74 -58.40
CA THR A 21 -43.91 -94.87 -57.17
C THR A 21 -45.34 -95.34 -57.56
N PRO A 22 -46.25 -95.79 -56.67
CA PRO A 22 -46.11 -96.27 -55.28
C PRO A 22 -46.80 -97.64 -55.04
N ALA A 23 -46.27 -98.49 -54.16
CA ALA A 23 -47.07 -99.57 -53.57
C ALA A 23 -47.67 -99.08 -52.25
N GLN A 24 -48.83 -98.45 -52.38
CA GLN A 24 -49.72 -98.08 -51.29
C GLN A 24 -50.26 -99.35 -50.63
N GLN A 25 -49.63 -99.82 -49.56
CA GLN A 25 -50.22 -100.85 -48.71
C GLN A 25 -51.27 -100.20 -47.82
N ALA A 26 -52.53 -100.61 -48.03
CA ALA A 26 -53.65 -100.31 -47.15
C ALA A 26 -53.24 -100.61 -45.70
N GLN A 27 -53.15 -99.57 -44.88
CA GLN A 27 -52.91 -99.67 -43.45
C GLN A 27 -54.24 -99.55 -42.74
N ASP A 28 -54.48 -100.44 -41.78
CA ASP A 28 -55.56 -100.29 -40.82
C ASP A 28 -55.55 -98.88 -40.20
N PRO A 29 -56.70 -98.18 -40.16
CA PRO A 29 -56.80 -96.82 -39.62
C PRO A 29 -56.38 -96.72 -38.13
N MET A 30 -56.37 -97.85 -37.41
CA MET A 30 -55.88 -97.95 -36.02
C MET A 30 -54.34 -98.00 -35.94
N MET A 31 -53.68 -98.68 -36.88
CA MET A 31 -52.21 -98.79 -36.92
C MET A 31 -51.55 -97.49 -37.40
N GLN A 32 -52.21 -96.70 -38.26
CA GLN A 32 -51.76 -95.35 -38.61
C GLN A 32 -51.80 -94.40 -37.43
N ARG A 33 -52.90 -94.41 -36.66
CA ARG A 33 -53.02 -93.60 -35.43
C ARG A 33 -51.96 -93.95 -34.39
N MET A 34 -51.60 -95.23 -34.24
CA MET A 34 -50.52 -95.66 -33.34
C MET A 34 -49.15 -95.16 -33.82
N ARG A 35 -48.90 -95.19 -35.14
CA ARG A 35 -47.66 -94.71 -35.75
C ARG A 35 -47.53 -93.19 -35.64
N ASP A 36 -48.64 -92.47 -35.82
CA ASP A 36 -48.71 -91.02 -35.64
C ASP A 36 -48.60 -90.63 -34.17
N ALA A 37 -49.17 -91.42 -33.25
CA ALA A 37 -48.98 -91.25 -31.81
C ALA A 37 -47.51 -91.46 -31.41
N MET A 38 -46.84 -92.48 -31.94
CA MET A 38 -45.41 -92.73 -31.75
C MET A 38 -44.54 -91.60 -32.33
N LYS A 39 -44.82 -91.10 -33.54
CA LYS A 39 -44.12 -89.95 -34.11
C LYS A 39 -44.30 -88.70 -33.26
N LYS A 40 -45.51 -88.46 -32.75
CA LYS A 40 -45.82 -87.32 -31.88
C LYS A 40 -45.14 -87.44 -30.52
N LEU A 41 -45.00 -88.65 -29.98
CA LEU A 41 -44.24 -88.91 -28.76
C LEU A 41 -42.73 -88.71 -28.99
N ALA A 42 -42.20 -89.21 -30.11
CA ALA A 42 -40.80 -89.01 -30.50
C ALA A 42 -40.48 -87.52 -30.70
N GLN A 43 -41.37 -86.78 -31.38
CA GLN A 43 -41.26 -85.31 -31.49
C GLN A 43 -41.25 -84.64 -30.12
N ARG A 44 -42.14 -85.03 -29.20
CA ARG A 44 -42.13 -84.48 -27.84
C ARG A 44 -40.84 -84.77 -27.07
N ILE A 45 -40.22 -85.93 -27.27
CA ILE A 45 -38.94 -86.27 -26.63
C ILE A 45 -37.83 -85.40 -27.22
N THR A 46 -37.74 -85.29 -28.54
CA THR A 46 -36.74 -84.44 -29.21
C THR A 46 -36.95 -82.95 -28.87
N ASP A 47 -38.19 -82.48 -28.82
CA ASP A 47 -38.54 -81.12 -28.40
C ASP A 47 -38.15 -80.88 -26.94
N ALA A 48 -38.40 -81.84 -26.04
CA ALA A 48 -38.02 -81.75 -24.63
C ALA A 48 -36.51 -81.78 -24.42
N GLU A 49 -35.78 -82.63 -25.15
CA GLU A 49 -34.31 -82.66 -25.15
C GLU A 49 -33.72 -81.35 -25.67
N THR A 50 -34.26 -80.83 -26.78
CA THR A 50 -33.85 -79.54 -27.35
C THR A 50 -34.12 -78.39 -26.37
N GLN A 51 -35.26 -78.42 -25.68
CA GLN A 51 -35.58 -77.44 -24.62
C GLN A 51 -34.63 -77.53 -23.42
N MET A 52 -34.25 -78.74 -22.97
CA MET A 52 -33.26 -78.88 -21.89
C MET A 52 -31.89 -78.36 -22.30
N VAL A 53 -31.41 -78.69 -23.51
CA VAL A 53 -30.13 -78.18 -24.03
C VAL A 53 -30.15 -76.66 -24.15
N ASN A 54 -31.24 -76.09 -24.67
CA ASN A 54 -31.41 -74.65 -24.78
C ASN A 54 -31.50 -73.97 -23.40
N ALA A 55 -32.19 -74.58 -22.44
CA ALA A 55 -32.28 -74.06 -21.07
C ALA A 55 -30.92 -74.10 -20.35
N GLN A 56 -30.13 -75.16 -20.56
CA GLN A 56 -28.79 -75.27 -19.99
C GLN A 56 -27.82 -74.27 -20.62
N ALA A 57 -27.89 -74.07 -21.95
CA ALA A 57 -27.15 -73.02 -22.64
C ALA A 57 -27.55 -71.61 -22.16
N ALA A 58 -28.85 -71.36 -21.96
CA ALA A 58 -29.36 -70.10 -21.43
C ALA A 58 -28.91 -69.87 -19.97
N GLN A 59 -28.87 -70.91 -19.13
CA GLN A 59 -28.33 -70.80 -17.77
C GLN A 59 -26.84 -70.46 -17.76
N LEU A 60 -26.03 -71.13 -18.58
CA LEU A 60 -24.60 -70.83 -18.71
C LEU A 60 -24.36 -69.39 -19.18
N GLN A 61 -25.16 -68.90 -20.13
CA GLN A 61 -25.08 -67.52 -20.60
C GLN A 61 -25.56 -66.49 -19.55
N ALA A 62 -26.61 -66.82 -18.79
CA ALA A 62 -27.07 -66.02 -17.67
C ALA A 62 -26.04 -65.95 -16.54
N GLU A 63 -25.41 -67.08 -16.18
CA GLU A 63 -24.34 -67.11 -15.19
C GLU A 63 -23.09 -66.34 -15.65
N ALA A 64 -22.73 -66.45 -16.93
CA ALA A 64 -21.61 -65.69 -17.50
C ALA A 64 -21.89 -64.18 -17.47
N SER A 65 -23.10 -63.75 -17.86
CA SER A 65 -23.49 -62.34 -17.82
C SER A 65 -23.61 -61.79 -16.39
N LEU A 66 -24.10 -62.58 -15.43
CA LEU A 66 -24.11 -62.19 -14.01
C LEU A 66 -22.69 -62.03 -13.47
N LYS A 67 -21.77 -62.95 -13.78
CA LYS A 67 -20.35 -62.84 -13.42
C LYS A 67 -19.70 -61.61 -14.05
N GLU A 68 -20.01 -61.30 -15.30
CA GLU A 68 -19.49 -60.11 -15.96
C GLU A 68 -20.05 -58.81 -15.37
N MET A 69 -21.37 -58.75 -15.11
CA MET A 69 -22.00 -57.58 -14.51
C MET A 69 -21.53 -57.34 -13.07
N THR A 70 -21.36 -58.39 -12.27
CA THR A 70 -20.79 -58.29 -10.92
C THR A 70 -19.34 -57.83 -10.95
N ALA A 71 -18.51 -58.38 -11.84
CA ALA A 71 -17.13 -57.93 -12.02
C ALA A 71 -17.06 -56.44 -12.46
N ARG A 72 -17.94 -56.01 -13.36
CA ARG A 72 -18.05 -54.60 -13.77
C ARG A 72 -18.51 -53.70 -12.63
N GLN A 73 -19.49 -54.12 -11.82
CA GLN A 73 -19.94 -53.36 -10.64
C GLN A 73 -18.84 -53.24 -9.58
N GLU A 74 -18.07 -54.30 -9.34
CA GLU A 74 -16.93 -54.23 -8.42
C GLU A 74 -15.83 -53.31 -8.95
N ALA A 75 -15.53 -53.36 -10.25
CA ALA A 75 -14.55 -52.49 -10.88
C ALA A 75 -14.96 -51.01 -10.79
N THR A 76 -16.22 -50.67 -11.11
CA THR A 76 -16.72 -49.30 -10.99
C THR A 76 -16.79 -48.86 -9.54
N ALA A 77 -17.20 -49.73 -8.61
CA ALA A 77 -17.21 -49.42 -7.18
C ALA A 77 -15.80 -49.13 -6.63
N ARG A 78 -14.76 -49.81 -7.14
CA ARG A 78 -13.36 -49.51 -6.82
C ARG A 78 -12.95 -48.15 -7.39
N GLN A 79 -13.22 -47.88 -8.67
CA GLN A 79 -12.92 -46.59 -9.30
C GLN A 79 -13.59 -45.41 -8.59
N LEU A 80 -14.88 -45.54 -8.25
CA LEU A 80 -15.61 -44.52 -7.47
C LEU A 80 -14.99 -44.29 -6.10
N LYS A 81 -14.55 -45.34 -5.40
CA LYS A 81 -13.84 -45.18 -4.12
C LYS A 81 -12.53 -44.43 -4.32
N ASP A 82 -11.75 -44.80 -5.32
CA ASP A 82 -10.46 -44.15 -5.61
C ASP A 82 -10.67 -42.68 -5.97
N GLU A 83 -11.60 -42.34 -6.87
CA GLU A 83 -11.94 -40.95 -7.21
C GLU A 83 -12.44 -40.15 -6.01
N VAL A 84 -13.27 -40.73 -5.14
CA VAL A 84 -13.74 -40.06 -3.93
C VAL A 84 -12.56 -39.78 -2.98
N THR A 85 -11.63 -40.72 -2.81
CA THR A 85 -10.44 -40.50 -1.97
C THR A 85 -9.52 -39.43 -2.56
N GLN A 86 -9.29 -39.45 -3.87
CA GLN A 86 -8.49 -38.43 -4.55
C GLN A 86 -9.15 -37.05 -4.48
N SER A 87 -10.46 -36.96 -4.71
CA SER A 87 -11.21 -35.70 -4.62
C SER A 87 -11.16 -35.11 -3.22
N LYS A 88 -11.28 -35.94 -2.17
CA LYS A 88 -11.12 -35.49 -0.78
C LYS A 88 -9.71 -34.98 -0.52
N ALA A 89 -8.68 -35.71 -0.95
CA ALA A 89 -7.29 -35.27 -0.80
C ALA A 89 -7.02 -33.94 -1.52
N TYR A 90 -7.53 -33.77 -2.75
CA TYR A 90 -7.43 -32.52 -3.51
C TYR A 90 -8.15 -31.36 -2.82
N LYS A 91 -9.34 -31.60 -2.26
CA LYS A 91 -10.09 -30.57 -1.50
C LYS A 91 -9.32 -30.13 -0.27
N ASP A 92 -8.78 -31.08 0.49
CA ASP A 92 -8.01 -30.79 1.69
C ASP A 92 -6.71 -30.02 1.37
N GLU A 93 -6.01 -30.43 0.30
CA GLU A 93 -4.81 -29.71 -0.17
C GLU A 93 -5.14 -28.31 -0.65
N THR A 94 -6.21 -28.16 -1.45
CA THR A 94 -6.66 -26.86 -1.95
C THR A 94 -7.07 -25.95 -0.80
N GLN A 95 -7.80 -26.47 0.20
CA GLN A 95 -8.19 -25.72 1.38
C GLN A 95 -6.98 -25.24 2.18
N ARG A 96 -5.95 -26.09 2.35
CA ARG A 96 -4.69 -25.70 2.98
C ARG A 96 -3.98 -24.60 2.20
N ARG A 97 -3.91 -24.71 0.88
CA ARG A 97 -3.30 -23.69 0.02
C ARG A 97 -4.06 -22.37 0.08
N ILE A 98 -5.40 -22.40 0.12
CA ILE A 98 -6.23 -21.20 0.28
C ILE A 98 -5.92 -20.54 1.62
N GLN A 99 -5.93 -21.29 2.73
CA GLN A 99 -5.60 -20.76 4.06
C GLN A 99 -4.19 -20.17 4.12
N GLU A 100 -3.21 -20.83 3.49
CA GLU A 100 -1.84 -20.32 3.43
C GLU A 100 -1.74 -19.02 2.62
N LEU A 101 -2.45 -18.94 1.49
CA LEU A 101 -2.50 -17.73 0.66
C LEU A 101 -3.23 -16.59 1.36
N GLU A 102 -4.34 -16.85 2.04
CA GLU A 102 -5.05 -15.88 2.87
C GLU A 102 -4.16 -15.34 4.00
N ALA A 103 -3.44 -16.24 4.70
CA ALA A 103 -2.49 -15.82 5.73
C ALA A 103 -1.35 -14.96 5.17
N LYS A 104 -0.83 -15.31 3.98
CA LYS A 104 0.18 -14.50 3.28
C LYS A 104 -0.37 -13.14 2.85
N LEU A 105 -1.60 -13.06 2.36
CA LEU A 105 -2.25 -11.80 1.98
C LEU A 105 -2.41 -10.90 3.20
N GLN A 106 -2.95 -11.43 4.31
CA GLN A 106 -3.07 -10.67 5.56
C GLN A 106 -1.72 -10.19 6.10
N ALA A 107 -0.68 -11.03 6.02
CA ALA A 107 0.67 -10.62 6.41
C ALA A 107 1.23 -9.50 5.51
N LYS A 108 0.95 -9.56 4.20
CA LYS A 108 1.34 -8.52 3.24
C LYS A 108 0.58 -7.22 3.48
N GLU A 109 -0.73 -7.27 3.70
CA GLU A 109 -1.56 -6.10 4.05
C GLU A 109 -1.03 -5.41 5.32
N LYS A 110 -0.78 -6.17 6.39
CA LYS A 110 -0.16 -5.62 7.61
C LYS A 110 1.20 -4.97 7.34
N SER A 111 2.03 -5.61 6.50
CA SER A 111 3.32 -5.02 6.14
C SER A 111 3.16 -3.72 5.34
N LEU A 112 2.17 -3.65 4.43
CA LEU A 112 1.87 -2.44 3.66
C LEU A 112 1.38 -1.31 4.57
N GLU A 113 0.53 -1.60 5.54
CA GLU A 113 0.09 -0.63 6.55
C GLU A 113 1.29 -0.09 7.35
N GLN A 114 2.18 -0.98 7.82
CA GLN A 114 3.40 -0.57 8.53
C GLN A 114 4.32 0.29 7.66
N TYR A 115 4.49 -0.04 6.38
CA TYR A 115 5.28 0.77 5.45
C TYR A 115 4.62 2.12 5.16
N ALA A 116 3.29 2.17 5.03
CA ALA A 116 2.55 3.41 4.84
C ALA A 116 2.68 4.32 6.06
N GLU A 117 2.52 3.78 7.28
CA GLU A 117 2.74 4.53 8.52
C GLU A 117 4.19 5.02 8.64
N ALA A 118 5.17 4.18 8.30
CA ALA A 118 6.56 4.56 8.31
C ALA A 118 6.82 5.71 7.32
N LEU A 119 6.32 5.60 6.08
CA LEU A 119 6.46 6.65 5.07
C LEU A 119 5.84 7.97 5.53
N GLU A 120 4.67 7.93 6.16
CA GLU A 120 4.02 9.12 6.69
C GLU A 120 4.84 9.75 7.82
N LYS A 121 5.37 8.94 8.76
CA LYS A 121 6.29 9.43 9.81
C LYS A 121 7.57 10.03 9.23
N TRP A 122 8.16 9.40 8.21
CA TRP A 122 9.33 9.93 7.51
C TRP A 122 9.03 11.25 6.81
N ARG A 123 7.87 11.35 6.15
CA ARG A 123 7.43 12.59 5.50
C ARG A 123 7.21 13.72 6.52
N GLN A 124 6.53 13.43 7.63
CA GLN A 124 6.32 14.39 8.71
C GLN A 124 7.64 14.82 9.35
N GLY A 125 8.55 13.89 9.63
CA GLY A 125 9.87 14.19 10.16
C GLY A 125 10.71 15.04 9.19
N PHE A 126 10.62 14.78 7.89
CA PHE A 126 11.30 15.58 6.87
C PHE A 126 10.73 17.00 6.78
N GLU A 127 9.41 17.17 6.76
CA GLU A 127 8.79 18.50 6.76
C GLU A 127 9.14 19.27 8.04
N GLN A 128 9.11 18.62 9.21
CA GLN A 128 9.55 19.24 10.46
C GLN A 128 11.02 19.68 10.41
N ALA A 129 11.92 18.81 9.93
CA ALA A 129 13.34 19.12 9.78
C ALA A 129 13.55 20.30 8.81
N LYS A 130 12.80 20.33 7.71
CA LYS A 130 12.82 21.42 6.73
C LYS A 130 12.33 22.74 7.36
N THR A 131 11.23 22.72 8.11
CA THR A 131 10.72 23.91 8.82
C THR A 131 11.74 24.43 9.83
N ILE A 132 12.36 23.53 10.61
CA ILE A 132 13.41 23.90 11.57
C ILE A 132 14.62 24.50 10.86
N ALA A 133 15.06 23.90 9.75
CA ALA A 133 16.19 24.41 8.98
C ALA A 133 15.91 25.81 8.41
N LEU A 134 14.70 26.04 7.87
CA LEU A 134 14.29 27.36 7.37
C LEU A 134 14.17 28.39 8.50
N ALA A 135 13.62 28.01 9.66
CA ALA A 135 13.55 28.88 10.82
C ALA A 135 14.94 29.26 11.33
N LYS A 136 15.87 28.30 11.40
CA LYS A 136 17.26 28.55 11.80
C LYS A 136 18.01 29.43 10.81
N GLU A 137 17.76 29.27 9.53
CA GLU A 137 18.35 30.14 8.51
C GLU A 137 17.79 31.57 8.60
N ALA A 138 16.50 31.73 8.85
CA ALA A 138 15.89 33.04 9.10
C ALA A 138 16.48 33.71 10.36
N GLU A 139 16.59 32.98 11.48
CA GLU A 139 17.25 33.45 12.70
C GLU A 139 18.71 33.86 12.44
N ARG A 140 19.44 33.09 11.63
CA ARG A 140 20.83 33.40 11.25
C ARG A 140 20.90 34.70 10.47
N ILE A 141 20.04 34.89 9.48
CA ILE A 141 19.98 36.11 8.67
C ILE A 141 19.65 37.32 9.55
N GLU A 142 18.66 37.19 10.43
CA GLU A 142 18.32 38.26 11.38
C GLU A 142 19.48 38.59 12.31
N ALA A 143 20.13 37.58 12.90
CA ALA A 143 21.28 37.76 13.78
C ALA A 143 22.44 38.47 13.06
N VAL A 144 22.75 38.05 11.83
CA VAL A 144 23.77 38.70 11.00
C VAL A 144 23.39 40.16 10.69
N SER A 145 22.13 40.44 10.36
CA SER A 145 21.67 41.81 10.09
C SER A 145 21.77 42.71 11.33
N LYS A 146 21.40 42.21 12.52
CA LYS A 146 21.51 42.90 13.80
C LYS A 146 22.97 43.16 14.15
N ALA A 147 23.84 42.17 13.97
CA ALA A 147 25.28 42.32 14.18
C ALA A 147 25.87 43.40 13.26
N LEU A 148 25.53 43.41 11.98
CA LEU A 148 25.99 44.43 11.03
C LEU A 148 25.48 45.84 11.39
N GLN A 149 24.23 45.97 11.84
CA GLN A 149 23.70 47.25 12.31
C GLN A 149 24.44 47.74 13.57
N GLN A 150 24.72 46.85 14.52
CA GLN A 150 25.49 47.18 15.72
C GLN A 150 26.93 47.58 15.39
N GLU A 151 27.58 46.88 14.46
CA GLU A 151 28.93 47.20 13.99
C GLU A 151 28.96 48.59 13.33
N ARG A 152 27.97 48.91 12.48
CA ARG A 152 27.83 50.25 11.89
C ARG A 152 27.62 51.33 12.94
N ARG A 153 26.74 51.10 13.92
CA ARG A 153 26.51 52.03 15.04
C ARG A 153 27.79 52.25 15.85
N ALA A 154 28.51 51.18 16.18
CA ALA A 154 29.78 51.25 16.89
C ALA A 154 30.81 52.09 16.11
N ALA A 155 30.98 51.84 14.81
CA ALA A 155 31.88 52.61 13.96
C ALA A 155 31.49 54.10 13.88
N GLU A 156 30.20 54.41 13.81
CA GLU A 156 29.70 55.79 13.86
C GLU A 156 29.96 56.47 15.21
N HIS A 157 29.74 55.75 16.32
CA HIS A 157 30.04 56.24 17.66
C HIS A 157 31.53 56.50 17.84
N GLU A 158 32.40 55.60 17.36
CA GLU A 158 33.85 55.81 17.38
C GLU A 158 34.26 57.03 16.57
N ARG A 159 33.69 57.22 15.36
CA ARG A 159 33.97 58.40 14.54
C ARG A 159 33.57 59.69 15.26
N LYS A 160 32.36 59.73 15.81
CA LYS A 160 31.86 60.89 16.59
C LYS A 160 32.69 61.15 17.85
N ASN A 161 33.14 60.11 18.53
CA ASN A 161 34.01 60.25 19.69
C ASN A 161 35.37 60.86 19.29
N ARG A 162 35.97 60.39 18.19
CA ARG A 162 37.19 60.99 17.63
C ARG A 162 36.98 62.46 17.23
N GLU A 163 35.86 62.78 16.59
CA GLU A 163 35.49 64.17 16.25
C GLU A 163 35.31 65.05 17.49
N MET A 164 34.66 64.53 18.54
CA MET A 164 34.50 65.22 19.82
C MET A 164 35.84 65.50 20.51
N TYR A 165 36.73 64.51 20.53
CA TYR A 165 38.04 64.67 21.12
C TYR A 165 38.88 65.72 20.37
N ALA A 166 38.83 65.69 19.03
CA ALA A 166 39.47 66.70 18.19
C ALA A 166 38.89 68.11 18.43
N LEU A 167 37.57 68.22 18.61
CA LEU A 167 36.94 69.49 18.92
C LEU A 167 37.27 69.99 20.34
N ALA A 168 37.31 69.11 21.32
CA ALA A 168 37.68 69.45 22.69
C ALA A 168 39.13 69.98 22.74
N THR A 169 40.05 69.30 22.07
CA THR A 169 41.45 69.75 21.95
C THR A 169 41.55 71.11 21.24
N GLU A 170 40.80 71.34 20.15
CA GLU A 170 40.75 72.65 19.47
C GLU A 170 40.26 73.79 20.41
N ILE A 171 39.26 73.51 21.26
CA ILE A 171 38.76 74.48 22.25
C ILE A 171 39.83 74.77 23.31
N LEU A 172 40.50 73.74 23.85
CA LEU A 172 41.58 73.93 24.81
C LEU A 172 42.74 74.76 24.22
N ASP A 173 43.18 74.46 22.99
CA ASP A 173 44.24 75.20 22.30
C ASP A 173 43.87 76.67 22.09
N LYS A 174 42.61 76.95 21.71
CA LYS A 174 42.11 78.32 21.60
C LYS A 174 42.06 79.01 22.95
N TYR A 175 41.60 78.34 24.00
CA TYR A 175 41.58 78.93 25.35
C TYR A 175 42.99 79.26 25.86
N GLU A 176 43.96 78.38 25.64
CA GLU A 176 45.37 78.61 26.00
C GLU A 176 45.96 79.80 25.23
N SER A 177 45.76 79.86 23.91
CA SER A 177 46.22 81.00 23.09
C SER A 177 45.54 82.32 23.45
N PHE A 178 44.25 82.31 23.82
CA PHE A 178 43.59 83.50 24.37
C PHE A 178 44.18 83.89 25.73
N GLY A 179 44.50 82.95 26.62
CA GLY A 179 45.11 83.23 27.92
C GLY A 179 46.48 83.90 27.81
N LEU A 180 47.31 83.44 26.86
CA LEU A 180 48.67 83.96 26.66
C LEU A 180 48.71 85.26 25.84
N GLY A 181 47.87 85.40 24.80
CA GLY A 181 47.83 86.59 23.96
C GLY A 181 47.03 87.75 24.55
N THR A 182 45.95 87.46 25.28
CA THR A 182 45.08 88.50 25.87
C THR A 182 45.69 89.08 27.13
N ALA A 183 46.45 88.32 27.93
CA ALA A 183 47.16 88.84 29.10
C ALA A 183 48.16 89.97 28.74
N ILE A 184 48.72 89.94 27.53
CA ILE A 184 49.61 91.00 27.01
C ILE A 184 48.82 92.23 26.52
N MET A 185 47.58 92.06 26.05
CA MET A 185 46.70 93.16 25.61
C MET A 185 45.74 93.69 26.69
N SER A 186 45.72 93.10 27.90
CA SER A 186 44.75 93.37 28.99
C SER A 186 44.96 94.71 29.72
N ARG A 187 45.17 95.81 28.99
CA ARG A 187 45.15 97.16 29.59
C ARG A 187 43.90 97.96 29.28
N GLU A 188 42.95 97.40 28.52
CA GLU A 188 41.61 97.97 28.31
C GLU A 188 40.50 96.93 28.54
N PRO A 189 39.45 97.25 29.31
CA PRO A 189 38.42 96.29 29.71
C PRO A 189 37.40 96.04 28.58
N PHE A 190 37.19 94.75 28.27
CA PHE A 190 36.08 94.14 27.53
C PHE A 190 35.06 95.10 26.85
N ILE A 191 35.41 95.66 25.69
CA ILE A 191 34.47 96.38 24.83
C ILE A 191 33.47 95.37 24.23
N GLY A 192 32.20 95.77 24.07
CA GLY A 192 31.09 94.89 23.64
C GLY A 192 31.33 94.08 22.36
N SER A 193 32.25 94.51 21.48
CA SER A 193 32.67 93.75 20.30
C SER A 193 33.38 92.42 20.63
N MET A 194 34.15 92.35 21.72
CA MET A 194 34.80 91.11 22.17
C MET A 194 33.79 90.16 22.80
N ARG A 195 32.79 90.68 23.52
CA ARG A 195 31.66 89.90 24.05
C ARG A 195 30.88 89.20 22.93
N VAL A 196 30.52 89.93 21.88
CA VAL A 196 29.81 89.34 20.71
C VAL A 196 30.64 88.24 20.03
N LYS A 197 31.98 88.42 19.93
CA LYS A 197 32.87 87.37 19.40
C LYS A 197 32.90 86.12 20.27
N PHE A 198 32.95 86.27 21.60
CA PHE A 198 32.86 85.14 22.52
C PHE A 198 31.52 84.43 22.45
N GLU A 199 30.41 85.18 22.40
CA GLU A 199 29.07 84.61 22.22
C GLU A 199 28.97 83.82 20.90
N ASN A 200 29.55 84.33 19.80
CA ASN A 200 29.60 83.60 18.53
C ASN A 200 30.44 82.32 18.63
N TYR A 201 31.60 82.33 19.30
CA TYR A 201 32.39 81.12 19.51
C TYR A 201 31.65 80.09 20.38
N ILE A 202 31.02 80.52 21.46
CA ILE A 202 30.21 79.62 22.32
C ILE A 202 29.06 79.02 21.51
N ASN A 203 28.38 79.81 20.69
CA ASN A 203 27.32 79.33 19.82
C ASN A 203 27.84 78.37 18.73
N ASP A 204 29.00 78.65 18.13
CA ASP A 204 29.60 77.80 17.10
C ASP A 204 30.08 76.46 17.66
N TYR A 205 30.82 76.47 18.77
CA TYR A 205 31.26 75.23 19.43
C TYR A 205 30.10 74.50 20.07
N GLY A 206 29.12 75.19 20.64
CA GLY A 206 27.88 74.59 21.13
C GLY A 206 27.13 73.84 20.02
N ARG A 207 27.02 74.43 18.82
CA ARG A 207 26.45 73.76 17.64
C ARG A 207 27.26 72.54 17.22
N LYS A 208 28.59 72.60 17.23
CA LYS A 208 29.45 71.48 16.86
C LYS A 208 29.42 70.34 17.90
N VAL A 209 29.36 70.65 19.19
CA VAL A 209 29.17 69.67 20.27
C VAL A 209 27.79 69.01 20.17
N GLU A 210 26.74 69.77 19.92
CA GLU A 210 25.41 69.17 19.69
C GLU A 210 25.36 68.31 18.42
N ALA A 211 26.11 68.67 17.37
CA ALA A 211 26.20 67.89 16.13
C ALA A 211 26.92 66.55 16.30
N ALA A 212 28.04 66.51 17.03
CA ALA A 212 28.79 65.27 17.24
C ALA A 212 28.28 64.42 18.42
N LYS A 213 27.31 64.91 19.20
CA LYS A 213 26.67 64.14 20.27
C LYS A 213 25.93 62.93 19.69
N VAL A 214 26.14 61.77 20.29
CA VAL A 214 25.40 60.56 19.95
C VAL A 214 23.95 60.74 20.43
N LYS A 215 23.00 60.80 19.49
CA LYS A 215 21.59 60.78 19.82
C LYS A 215 21.20 59.33 20.13
N PRO A 216 20.49 59.06 21.24
CA PRO A 216 19.94 57.73 21.47
C PRO A 216 18.94 57.46 20.34
N ASP A 217 19.19 56.40 19.58
CA ASP A 217 18.27 55.96 18.54
C ASP A 217 16.91 55.69 19.20
N ALA A 218 15.84 56.32 18.72
CA ALA A 218 14.47 56.13 19.19
C ALA A 218 13.88 54.76 18.75
N GLY A 219 14.68 53.71 18.83
CA GLY A 219 14.38 52.35 18.38
C GLY A 219 15.05 51.28 19.24
N GLY A 220 15.23 51.54 20.53
CA GLY A 220 15.94 50.67 21.47
C GLY A 220 15.27 50.48 22.83
N SER A 221 14.02 50.88 23.02
CA SER A 221 13.21 50.40 24.15
C SER A 221 12.66 49.01 23.81
N MET A 222 13.56 48.03 23.75
CA MET A 222 13.16 46.65 23.99
C MET A 222 12.90 46.58 25.49
N GLU A 223 11.63 46.71 25.85
CA GLU A 223 11.13 46.38 27.18
C GLU A 223 11.61 44.96 27.52
N PRO A 224 12.33 44.76 28.64
CA PRO A 224 12.73 43.42 29.05
C PRO A 224 11.45 42.60 29.29
N PRO A 225 11.36 41.34 28.81
CA PRO A 225 10.21 40.51 29.10
C PRO A 225 10.09 40.39 30.62
N ALA A 226 8.99 40.92 31.16
CA ALA A 226 8.65 40.80 32.56
C ALA A 226 8.66 39.32 32.94
N ALA A 227 9.64 38.94 33.75
CA ALA A 227 9.65 37.65 34.42
C ALA A 227 8.38 37.55 35.28
N PRO A 228 7.59 36.46 35.18
CA PRO A 228 6.40 36.31 36.01
C PRO A 228 6.84 36.11 37.46
N LEU A 229 6.35 36.99 38.35
CA LEU A 229 6.50 36.82 39.80
C LEU A 229 5.69 35.59 40.27
N PRO A 230 6.23 34.77 41.17
CA PRO A 230 5.54 33.62 41.72
C PRO A 230 4.60 34.06 42.84
N GLY A 231 3.33 33.68 42.72
CA GLY A 231 2.39 33.70 43.84
C GLY A 231 1.31 34.76 43.75
N GLU A 232 0.29 34.51 42.95
CA GLU A 232 -1.06 34.91 43.34
C GLU A 232 -2.04 33.81 42.90
N ALA A 233 -2.67 33.20 43.90
CA ALA A 233 -3.61 32.11 43.74
C ALA A 233 -4.87 32.59 42.98
N PRO A 234 -5.48 31.76 42.12
CA PRO A 234 -6.72 32.13 41.47
C PRO A 234 -7.87 32.11 42.48
N PRO A 235 -8.72 33.16 42.57
CA PRO A 235 -10.00 33.00 43.22
C PRO A 235 -10.92 32.20 42.31
N VAL A 236 -11.39 31.10 42.88
CA VAL A 236 -12.48 30.24 42.41
C VAL A 236 -13.72 31.09 42.13
N SER A 237 -14.28 30.97 40.93
CA SER A 237 -15.70 31.24 40.68
C SER A 237 -16.28 30.15 39.78
N GLU A 238 -17.08 29.31 40.44
CA GLU A 238 -17.92 28.25 39.86
C GLU A 238 -19.05 28.81 38.96
N PRO A 239 -19.75 27.94 38.22
CA PRO A 239 -20.28 28.23 36.89
C PRO A 239 -21.72 28.73 36.92
N ALA A 240 -22.05 29.64 36.00
CA ALA A 240 -23.43 29.95 35.65
C ALA A 240 -23.65 29.69 34.16
N ALA A 241 -24.39 28.63 33.89
CA ALA A 241 -25.07 28.38 32.63
C ALA A 241 -25.89 29.60 32.19
N ASN A 242 -25.93 29.92 30.89
CA ASN A 242 -27.17 29.75 30.13
C ASN A 242 -26.96 29.88 28.62
N VAL A 243 -27.66 28.98 27.95
CA VAL A 243 -27.96 28.79 26.54
C VAL A 243 -28.41 30.08 25.86
N SER A 244 -27.91 30.35 24.64
CA SER A 244 -28.69 31.09 23.65
C SER A 244 -28.57 30.43 22.27
N LYS A 245 -29.68 29.79 21.89
CA LYS A 245 -29.98 29.15 20.60
C LYS A 245 -30.35 30.23 19.54
N PRO A 246 -30.24 29.96 18.22
CA PRO A 246 -30.38 30.97 17.17
C PRO A 246 -31.82 31.09 16.63
N ALA A 247 -32.16 32.24 16.04
CA ALA A 247 -33.26 32.47 15.08
C ALA A 247 -33.33 33.97 14.70
N PRO A 248 -34.09 34.39 13.67
CA PRO A 248 -34.77 33.60 12.62
C PRO A 248 -34.07 33.63 11.25
#